data_AF-A0A3E1ED05-F1
#
_entry.id   AF-A0A3E1ED05-F1
#
_cell.length_a   1.000
_cell.length_b   1.000
_cell.length_c   1.000
_cell.angle_alpha   90.00
_cell.angle_beta   90.00
_cell.angle_gamma   90.00
#
_symmetry.space_group_name_H-M   'P 1'
#
loop_
_entity.id
_entity.type
_entity.pdbx_description
1 polymer ?
#
loop_
_entity_poly.entity_id
_entity_poly.type
_entity_poly.pdbx_seq_one_letter_code
_entity_poly.pdbx_strand_id
1 'polypeptide(L)' 'MHCAANMRVTAFLGLYWAIRLGWPEERAFQLQRGLWQPNEVWTDFIAAMLAKHGG' A
#
# COMPACT_ATOMS: atom_id res chain seq x y z
N MET A 1 3.46 18.51 -16.03
CA MET A 1 3.86 17.72 -14.85
C MET A 1 2.79 17.85 -13.78
N HIS A 2 1.91 16.85 -13.68
CA HIS A 2 1.08 16.59 -12.51
C HIS A 2 1.31 15.12 -12.12
N CYS A 3 2.57 14.78 -11.83
CA CYS A 3 3.05 13.40 -11.64
C CYS A 3 3.24 13.03 -10.16
N ALA A 4 2.51 13.68 -9.25
CA ALA A 4 2.21 13.12 -7.94
C ALA A 4 1.02 12.15 -8.10
N ALA A 5 1.16 11.15 -8.98
CA ALA A 5 0.10 10.24 -9.42
C ALA A 5 -0.35 9.32 -8.28
N ASN A 6 -1.04 9.87 -7.29
CA ASN A 6 -1.68 9.19 -6.16
C ASN A 6 -0.84 8.09 -5.47
N MET A 7 0.50 8.17 -5.53
CA MET A 7 1.37 7.10 -5.03
C MET A 7 1.12 6.85 -3.54
N ARG A 8 1.14 7.93 -2.75
CA ARG A 8 0.82 7.90 -1.32
C ARG A 8 -0.60 7.39 -1.06
N VAL A 9 -1.57 7.90 -1.81
CA VAL A 9 -2.99 7.52 -1.66
C VAL A 9 -3.20 6.04 -1.91
N THR A 10 -2.57 5.49 -2.95
CA THR A 10 -2.70 4.08 -3.32
C THR A 10 -2.01 3.16 -2.31
N ALA A 11 -0.91 3.58 -1.70
CA ALA A 11 -0.31 2.87 -0.56
C ALA A 11 -1.25 2.87 0.67
N PHE A 12 -1.85 4.01 1.02
CA PHE A 12 -2.80 4.08 2.13
C PHE A 12 -4.09 3.28 1.88
N LEU A 13 -4.59 3.26 0.65
CA LEU A 13 -5.73 2.42 0.27
C LEU A 13 -5.40 0.93 0.42
N GLY A 14 -4.22 0.50 -0.03
CA GLY A 14 -3.78 -0.88 0.16
C GLY A 14 -3.69 -1.26 1.64
N LEU A 15 -3.11 -0.40 2.47
CA LEU A 15 -3.08 -0.60 3.92
C LEU A 15 -4.48 -0.67 4.52
N TYR A 16 -5.39 0.23 4.13
CA TYR A 16 -6.77 0.21 4.59
C TYR A 16 -7.49 -1.08 4.22
N TRP A 17 -7.36 -1.56 2.99
CA TRP A 17 -7.99 -2.81 2.55
C TRP A 17 -7.40 -4.03 3.27
N ALA A 18 -6.09 -4.09 3.45
CA ALA A 18 -5.45 -5.19 4.16
C ALA A 18 -5.84 -5.21 5.65
N ILE A 19 -5.66 -4.09 6.35
CA ILE A 19 -5.82 -4.01 7.81
C ILE A 19 -7.30 -3.94 8.21
N ARG A 20 -8.08 -3.07 7.55
CA ARG A 20 -9.45 -2.78 7.98
C ARG A 20 -10.48 -3.70 7.35
N LEU A 21 -10.26 -4.14 6.11
CA LEU A 21 -11.18 -5.03 5.39
C LEU A 21 -10.69 -6.48 5.35
N GLY A 22 -9.50 -6.78 5.87
CA GLY A 22 -8.95 -8.14 5.91
C GLY A 22 -8.64 -8.71 4.53
N TRP A 23 -8.39 -7.87 3.52
CA TRP A 23 -8.06 -8.35 2.19
C TRP A 23 -6.65 -8.96 2.16
N PRO A 24 -6.42 -10.01 1.36
CA PRO A 24 -5.06 -10.48 1.09
C PRO A 24 -4.20 -9.35 0.52
N GLU A 25 -2.97 -9.21 1.00
CA GLU A 25 -2.04 -8.15 0.59
C GLU A 25 -1.83 -8.09 -0.94
N GLU A 26 -1.85 -9.25 -1.59
CA GLU A 26 -1.72 -9.33 -3.05
C GLU A 26 -2.88 -8.62 -3.78
N ARG A 27 -4.09 -8.70 -3.22
CA ARG A 27 -5.26 -7.97 -3.72
C ARG A 27 -5.25 -6.52 -3.26
N ALA A 28 -4.92 -6.28 -2.00
CA ALA A 28 -4.95 -4.95 -1.39
C ALA A 28 -4.01 -3.96 -2.10
N PHE A 29 -2.81 -4.42 -2.49
CA PHE A 29 -1.83 -3.56 -3.16
C PHE A 29 -1.85 -3.64 -4.69
N GLN A 30 -2.85 -4.30 -5.28
CA GLN A 30 -2.95 -4.45 -6.74
C GLN A 30 -3.07 -3.08 -7.45
N LEU A 31 -3.87 -2.16 -6.90
CA LEU A 31 -4.01 -0.81 -7.45
C LEU A 31 -2.69 -0.04 -7.41
N GLN A 32 -1.95 -0.14 -6.31
CA GLN A 32 -0.62 0.47 -6.17
C GLN A 32 0.31 -0.08 -7.24
N ARG A 33 0.47 -1.40 -7.31
CA ARG A 33 1.38 -2.07 -8.27
C ARG A 33 1.02 -1.83 -9.73
N GLY A 34 -0.25 -1.65 -10.05
CA GLY A 34 -0.70 -1.28 -11.41
C GLY A 34 -0.33 0.15 -11.81
N LEU A 35 -0.07 1.03 -10.84
CA LEU A 35 0.29 2.43 -11.08
C LEU A 35 1.80 2.69 -10.90
N TRP A 36 2.44 2.06 -9.92
CA TRP A 36 3.86 2.24 -9.59
C TRP A 36 4.39 1.11 -8.69
N GLN A 37 5.70 0.91 -8.69
CA GLN A 37 6.35 -0.05 -7.77
C GLN A 37 6.95 0.67 -6.55
N PRO A 38 6.68 0.19 -5.32
CA PRO A 38 7.32 0.73 -4.13
C PRO A 38 8.84 0.53 -4.16
N ASN A 39 9.56 1.58 -3.79
CA ASN A 39 10.98 1.49 -3.47
C ASN A 39 11.15 1.03 -2.01
N GLU A 40 12.40 0.84 -1.57
CA GLU A 40 12.73 0.37 -0.22
C GLU A 40 12.00 1.16 0.87
N VAL A 41 11.99 2.50 0.79
CA VAL A 41 11.30 3.36 1.77
C VAL A 41 9.81 3.03 1.90
N TRP A 42 9.11 2.85 0.78
CA TRP A 42 7.67 2.53 0.80
C TRP A 42 7.41 1.08 1.18
N THR A 43 8.26 0.16 0.74
CA THR A 43 8.18 -1.26 1.11
C THR A 43 8.33 -1.43 2.62
N ASP A 44 9.34 -0.80 3.21
CA ASP A 44 9.59 -0.84 4.65
C ASP A 44 8.44 -0.20 5.44
N PHE A 45 7.93 0.94 4.95
CA PHE A 45 6.77 1.59 5.55
C PHE A 45 5.53 0.70 5.54
N ILE A 46 5.21 0.09 4.40
CA ILE A 46 4.05 -0.80 4.27
C ILE A 46 4.19 -2.01 5.19
N ALA A 47 5.36 -2.65 5.19
CA ALA A 47 5.64 -3.79 6.07
C ALA A 47 5.51 -3.44 7.55
N ALA A 48 6.05 -2.29 7.97
CA ALA A 48 5.94 -1.82 9.35
C ALA A 48 4.48 -1.55 9.76
N MET A 49 3.66 -1.00 8.87
CA MET A 49 2.24 -0.76 9.15
C MET A 49 1.42 -2.05 9.22
N LEU A 50 1.68 -3.01 8.33
CA LEU A 50 1.04 -4.33 8.36
C LEU A 50 1.41 -5.08 9.64
N ALA A 51 2.69 -5.08 10.05
CA ALA A 51 3.12 -5.70 11.29
C ALA A 51 2.50 -5.04 12.54
N LYS A 52 2.34 -3.71 12.51
CA LYS A 52 1.78 -2.94 13.64
C LYS A 52 0.27 -3.10 13.79
N HIS A 53 -0.47 -3.32 12.71
CA HIS A 53 -1.93 -3.20 12.70
C HIS A 53 -2.70 -4.41 12.10
N GLY A 54 -2.03 -5.33 11.42
CA GLY A 54 -2.62 -6.49 10.74
C GLY A 54 -2.60 -7.80 11.55
N GLY A 55 -2.21 -7.74 12.83
CA GLY A 55 -2.27 -8.85 13.79
C GLY A 55 -3.55 -8.87 14.60
#